data_AF-A0A3M1U779-F1
#
_entry.id   AF-A0A3M1U779-F1
#
_cell.length_a   1.000
_cell.length_b   1.000
_cell.length_c   1.000
_cell.angle_alpha   90.00
_cell.angle_beta   90.00
_cell.angle_gamma   90.00
#
_symmetry.space_group_name_H-M   'P 1'
#
loop_
_entity.id
_entity.type
_entity.pdbx_description
1 polymer ?
#
loop_
_entity_poly.entity_id
_entity_poly.type
_entity_poly.pdbx_seq_one_letter_code
_entity_poly.pdbx_strand_id
1 'polypeptide(L)'
;MSKPAHSAPLIKSKERVAQHGEVMTPEHIVNDMLDLVKQETERIESRFLEPACGTGNFLIEILRRKLDVVDARYRKSQYEWERAAVTAVSALYGIELLPDNVDECRSRLFAFFEGRYAERFKKKIKPDCLESARYVLRKNIIWGDALTLKTADGKDQ
;
A
#
# COMPACT_ATOMS: atom_id res chain seq x y z
N MET A 1 25.45 14.71 -14.67
CA MET A 1 24.40 15.39 -13.86
C MET A 1 23.06 14.79 -14.24
N SER A 2 22.48 13.95 -13.39
CA SER A 2 21.14 13.39 -13.60
C SER A 2 20.10 14.49 -13.41
N LYS A 3 19.15 14.62 -14.34
CA LYS A 3 17.98 15.49 -14.17
C LYS A 3 17.30 15.17 -12.82
N PRO A 4 16.78 16.17 -12.09
CA PRO A 4 15.95 15.88 -10.94
C PRO A 4 14.71 15.14 -11.46
N ALA A 5 14.41 13.99 -10.85
CA ALA A 5 13.13 13.32 -11.08
C ALA A 5 12.02 14.33 -10.73
N HIS A 6 11.05 14.53 -11.62
CA HIS A 6 9.90 15.37 -11.31
C HIS A 6 9.22 14.79 -10.06
N SER A 7 9.33 15.52 -8.94
CA SER A 7 8.60 15.17 -7.72
C SER A 7 7.11 15.25 -8.01
N ALA A 8 6.37 14.18 -7.69
CA ALA A 8 4.92 14.20 -7.80
C ALA A 8 4.34 15.42 -7.06
N PRO A 9 3.29 16.06 -7.60
CA PRO A 9 2.68 17.23 -6.96
C PRO A 9 2.16 16.88 -5.57
N LEU A 10 2.43 17.74 -4.58
CA LEU A 10 2.04 17.52 -3.18
C LEU A 10 0.55 17.80 -2.92
N ILE A 11 -0.14 18.44 -3.88
CA ILE A 11 -1.53 18.84 -3.80
C ILE A 11 -2.19 18.54 -5.15
N LYS A 12 -3.34 17.86 -5.16
CA LYS A 12 -4.15 17.67 -6.37
C LYS A 12 -4.90 18.95 -6.75
N SER A 13 -5.55 19.61 -5.79
CA SER A 13 -6.18 20.92 -5.98
C SER A 13 -6.28 21.72 -4.68
N LYS A 14 -6.35 23.05 -4.78
CA LYS A 14 -6.59 23.92 -3.61
C LYS A 14 -7.95 23.65 -2.95
N GLU A 15 -8.95 23.27 -3.74
CA GLU A 15 -10.28 22.93 -3.24
C GLU A 15 -10.25 21.70 -2.33
N ARG A 16 -9.54 20.64 -2.73
CA ARG A 16 -9.41 19.42 -1.92
C ARG A 16 -8.61 19.65 -0.64
N VAL A 17 -7.62 20.54 -0.66
CA VAL A 17 -6.94 21.00 0.57
C VAL A 17 -7.93 21.71 1.48
N ALA A 18 -8.71 22.66 0.95
CA ALA A 18 -9.62 23.45 1.76
C ALA A 18 -10.80 22.65 2.32
N GLN A 19 -11.36 21.71 1.54
CA GLN A 19 -12.56 20.94 1.92
C GLN A 19 -12.24 19.64 2.66
N HIS A 20 -11.11 19.00 2.36
CA HIS A 20 -10.79 17.66 2.84
C HIS A 20 -9.42 17.55 3.52
N GLY A 21 -8.63 18.63 3.55
CA GLY A 21 -7.27 18.59 4.07
C GLY A 21 -6.32 17.71 3.24
N GLU A 22 -6.67 17.39 2.00
CA GLU A 22 -5.90 16.45 1.19
C GLU A 22 -4.53 17.05 0.81
N VAL A 23 -3.48 16.46 1.37
CA VAL A 23 -2.08 16.72 1.03
C VAL A 23 -1.35 15.39 0.88
N MET A 24 -0.40 15.34 -0.05
CA MET A 24 0.43 14.16 -0.24
C MET A 24 1.69 14.29 0.59
N THR A 25 1.94 13.31 1.46
CA THR A 25 3.19 13.23 2.23
C THR A 25 4.36 13.01 1.28
N PRO A 26 5.40 13.87 1.30
CA PRO A 26 6.59 13.70 0.47
C PRO A 26 7.33 12.39 0.77
N GLU A 27 7.97 11.81 -0.25
CA GLU A 27 8.69 10.53 -0.14
C GLU A 27 9.76 10.51 0.96
N HIS A 28 10.52 11.60 1.13
CA HIS A 28 11.54 11.68 2.19
C HIS A 28 10.89 11.62 3.58
N ILE A 29 9.79 12.33 3.81
CA ILE A 29 9.05 12.29 5.08
C ILE A 29 8.49 10.89 5.33
N VAL A 30 7.93 10.23 4.30
CA VAL A 30 7.45 8.85 4.43
C VAL A 30 8.59 7.94 4.90
N ASN A 31 9.77 8.03 4.27
CA ASN A 31 10.92 7.21 4.64
C ASN A 31 11.42 7.52 6.05
N ASP A 32 11.58 8.80 6.41
CA ASP A 32 12.04 9.22 7.73
C ASP A 32 11.12 8.68 8.83
N MET A 33 9.80 8.77 8.64
CA MET A 33 8.80 8.27 9.58
C MET A 33 8.81 6.75 9.70
N LEU A 34 8.95 6.03 8.57
CA LEU A 34 9.01 4.57 8.58
C LEU A 34 10.33 4.03 9.14
N ASP A 35 11.40 4.81 9.08
CA ASP A 35 12.69 4.47 9.68
C ASP A 35 12.65 4.49 11.21
N LEU A 36 11.76 5.28 11.82
CA LEU A 36 11.49 5.23 13.28
C LEU A 36 10.97 3.86 13.74
N VAL A 37 10.30 3.12 12.85
CA VAL A 37 9.72 1.80 13.11
C VAL A 37 10.26 0.75 12.15
N LYS A 38 11.51 0.91 11.69
CA LYS A 38 12.11 0.10 10.63
C LYS A 38 11.95 -1.41 10.84
N GLN A 39 12.17 -1.89 12.06
CA GLN A 39 12.04 -3.32 12.40
C GLN A 39 10.63 -3.86 12.10
N GLU A 40 9.60 -3.04 12.29
CA GLU A 40 8.22 -3.41 11.98
C GLU A 40 7.96 -3.41 10.48
N THR A 41 8.57 -2.49 9.73
CA THR A 41 8.46 -2.45 8.27
C THR A 41 9.15 -3.62 7.58
N GLU A 42 10.16 -4.22 8.22
CA GLU A 42 10.90 -5.40 7.73
C GLU A 42 10.32 -6.73 8.25
N ARG A 43 9.42 -6.70 9.25
CA ARG A 43 8.68 -7.87 9.72
C ARG A 43 7.44 -8.08 8.84
N ILE A 44 7.45 -9.12 8.02
CA ILE A 44 6.42 -9.40 7.01
C ILE A 44 5.00 -9.36 7.61
N GLU A 45 4.80 -9.97 8.76
CA GLU A 45 3.50 -10.17 9.43
C GLU A 45 3.03 -8.95 10.23
N SER A 46 3.91 -7.96 10.46
CA SER A 46 3.57 -6.78 11.26
C SER A 46 2.49 -5.94 10.58
N ARG A 47 1.42 -5.62 11.31
CA ARG A 47 0.25 -4.93 10.77
C ARG A 47 0.40 -3.43 10.89
N PHE A 48 0.06 -2.72 9.81
CA PHE A 48 0.03 -1.27 9.75
C PHE A 48 -1.38 -0.80 9.42
N LEU A 49 -1.87 0.19 10.15
CA LEU A 49 -3.13 0.88 9.88
C LEU A 49 -2.82 2.34 9.57
N GLU A 50 -3.27 2.77 8.40
CA GLU A 50 -3.26 4.17 7.98
C GLU A 50 -4.74 4.66 7.95
N PRO A 51 -5.17 5.52 8.91
CA PRO A 51 -6.58 5.96 9.03
C PRO A 51 -7.01 7.11 8.10
N ALA A 52 -6.12 7.64 7.25
CA ALA A 52 -6.36 8.65 6.23
C ALA A 52 -5.41 8.42 5.03
N CYS A 53 -5.50 7.23 4.43
CA CYS A 53 -4.39 6.68 3.65
C CYS A 53 -4.13 7.38 2.32
N GLY A 54 -5.03 8.26 1.88
CA GLY A 54 -4.95 8.97 0.62
C GLY A 54 -4.70 7.98 -0.52
N THR A 55 -3.74 8.31 -1.38
CA THR A 55 -3.30 7.46 -2.50
C THR A 55 -2.26 6.40 -2.08
N GLY A 56 -2.06 6.17 -0.79
CA GLY A 56 -1.28 5.08 -0.24
C GLY A 56 0.24 5.32 -0.11
N ASN A 57 0.71 6.55 0.07
CA ASN A 57 2.15 6.86 0.09
C ASN A 57 2.93 6.13 1.21
N PHE A 58 2.35 5.95 2.40
CA PHE A 58 2.96 5.12 3.44
C PHE A 58 2.84 3.63 3.13
N LEU A 59 1.65 3.18 2.73
CA LEU A 59 1.37 1.76 2.51
C LEU A 59 2.21 1.15 1.39
N ILE A 60 2.47 1.91 0.32
CA ILE A 60 3.31 1.44 -0.80
C ILE A 60 4.77 1.23 -0.37
N GLU A 61 5.28 2.12 0.48
CA GLU A 61 6.64 2.04 0.99
C GLU A 61 6.78 0.89 2.00
N ILE A 62 5.78 0.68 2.86
CA ILE A 62 5.72 -0.49 3.74
C ILE A 62 5.67 -1.78 2.90
N LEU A 63 4.83 -1.83 1.85
CA LEU A 63 4.75 -3.00 0.96
C LEU A 63 6.09 -3.29 0.31
N ARG A 64 6.79 -2.24 -0.19
CA ARG A 64 8.13 -2.35 -0.76
C ARG A 64 9.10 -3.00 0.21
N ARG A 65 9.24 -2.44 1.42
CA ARG A 65 10.16 -2.95 2.45
C ARG A 65 9.85 -4.41 2.82
N LYS A 66 8.57 -4.76 2.96
CA LYS A 66 8.16 -6.15 3.22
C LYS A 66 8.49 -7.09 2.06
N LEU A 67 8.21 -6.69 0.82
CA LEU A 67 8.52 -7.53 -0.36
C LEU A 67 10.03 -7.68 -0.57
N ASP A 68 10.84 -6.67 -0.24
CA ASP A 68 12.31 -6.79 -0.26
C ASP A 68 12.78 -7.90 0.71
N VAL A 69 12.16 -8.02 1.88
CA VAL A 69 12.43 -9.11 2.84
C VAL A 69 11.93 -10.47 2.31
N VAL A 70 10.74 -10.51 1.70
CA VAL A 70 10.19 -11.72 1.07
C VAL A 70 11.12 -12.22 -0.03
N ASP A 71 11.60 -11.32 -0.89
CA ASP A 71 12.55 -11.61 -1.96
C ASP A 71 13.85 -12.19 -1.41
N ALA A 72 14.41 -11.59 -0.36
CA ALA A 72 15.64 -12.05 0.26
C ALA A 72 15.50 -13.46 0.87
N ARG A 73 14.40 -13.71 1.58
CA ARG A 73 14.20 -14.96 2.36
C ARG A 73 13.72 -16.13 1.51
N TYR A 74 12.78 -15.91 0.58
CA TYR A 74 12.06 -16.98 -0.10
C TYR A 74 12.43 -17.15 -1.58
N ARG A 75 13.57 -16.58 -2.01
CA ARG A 75 14.04 -16.60 -3.41
C ARG A 75 14.05 -17.98 -4.08
N LYS A 76 14.18 -19.08 -3.33
CA LYS A 76 14.31 -20.43 -3.90
C LYS A 76 12.97 -21.14 -4.14
N SER A 77 11.89 -20.70 -3.50
CA SER A 77 10.59 -21.37 -3.56
C SER A 77 9.51 -20.37 -3.94
N GLN A 78 8.92 -20.56 -5.12
CA GLN A 78 7.81 -19.73 -5.58
C GLN A 78 6.61 -19.82 -4.63
N TYR A 79 6.29 -21.02 -4.14
CA TYR A 79 5.18 -21.23 -3.21
C TYR A 79 5.37 -20.46 -1.88
N GLU A 80 6.57 -20.55 -1.30
CA GLU A 80 6.87 -19.85 -0.05
C GLU A 80 6.89 -18.33 -0.26
N TRP A 81 7.41 -17.88 -1.41
CA TRP A 81 7.37 -16.47 -1.81
C TRP A 81 5.93 -15.98 -1.95
N GLU A 82 5.07 -16.70 -2.67
CA GLU A 82 3.65 -16.37 -2.87
C GLU A 82 2.92 -16.26 -1.53
N ARG A 83 3.12 -17.24 -0.64
CA ARG A 83 2.52 -17.22 0.70
C ARG A 83 2.94 -15.99 1.48
N ALA A 84 4.25 -15.73 1.57
CA ALA A 84 4.78 -14.61 2.33
C ALA A 84 4.44 -13.25 1.72
N ALA A 85 4.40 -13.13 0.39
CA ALA A 85 4.01 -11.92 -0.31
C ALA A 85 2.53 -11.58 -0.07
N VAL A 86 1.64 -12.58 -0.12
CA VAL A 86 0.22 -12.38 0.26
C VAL A 86 0.10 -12.03 1.75
N THR A 87 0.92 -12.60 2.63
CA THR A 87 0.98 -12.18 4.05
C THR A 87 1.39 -10.71 4.19
N ALA A 88 2.38 -10.25 3.43
CA ALA A 88 2.81 -8.85 3.44
C ALA A 88 1.66 -7.91 3.04
N VAL A 89 0.92 -8.24 1.97
CA VAL A 89 -0.27 -7.50 1.54
C VAL A 89 -1.37 -7.52 2.61
N SER A 90 -1.60 -8.68 3.24
CA SER A 90 -2.62 -8.85 4.28
C SER A 90 -2.36 -8.06 5.56
N ALA A 91 -1.13 -7.60 5.76
CA ALA A 91 -0.75 -6.81 6.92
C ALA A 91 -0.93 -5.29 6.72
N LEU A 92 -1.41 -4.86 5.55
CA LEU A 92 -1.66 -3.45 5.23
C LEU A 92 -3.14 -3.14 5.38
N TYR A 93 -3.46 -2.12 6.18
CA TYR A 93 -4.82 -1.61 6.38
C TYR A 93 -4.85 -0.10 6.12
N GLY A 94 -5.91 0.35 5.45
CA GLY A 94 -6.10 1.75 5.10
C GLY A 94 -7.56 2.15 5.22
N ILE A 95 -7.82 3.35 5.74
CA ILE A 95 -9.13 4.00 5.69
C ILE A 95 -8.94 5.30 4.96
N GLU A 96 -9.82 5.61 4.02
CA GLU A 96 -9.76 6.85 3.26
C GLU A 96 -11.17 7.37 2.98
N LEU A 97 -11.33 8.68 3.11
CA LEU A 97 -12.61 9.39 3.00
C LEU A 97 -13.05 9.53 1.55
N LEU A 98 -12.10 9.78 0.64
CA LEU A 98 -12.40 10.09 -0.76
C LEU A 98 -12.33 8.82 -1.61
N PRO A 99 -13.43 8.44 -2.31
CA PRO A 99 -13.51 7.15 -3.01
C PRO A 99 -12.48 7.03 -4.15
N ASP A 100 -12.14 8.14 -4.81
CA ASP A 100 -11.12 8.15 -5.86
C ASP A 100 -9.72 7.83 -5.31
N ASN A 101 -9.40 8.32 -4.11
CA ASN A 101 -8.14 7.99 -3.43
C ASN A 101 -8.09 6.52 -2.99
N VAL A 102 -9.22 5.97 -2.51
CA VAL A 102 -9.34 4.54 -2.16
C VAL A 102 -8.99 3.68 -3.37
N ASP A 103 -9.58 3.97 -4.53
CA ASP A 103 -9.37 3.20 -5.75
C ASP A 103 -7.94 3.39 -6.30
N GLU A 104 -7.38 4.60 -6.21
CA GLU A 104 -5.99 4.88 -6.56
C GLU A 104 -5.01 4.10 -5.65
N CYS A 105 -5.24 4.11 -4.33
CA CYS A 105 -4.43 3.38 -3.36
C CYS A 105 -4.44 1.87 -3.64
N ARG A 106 -5.63 1.27 -3.80
CA ARG A 106 -5.79 -0.15 -4.15
C ARG A 106 -5.06 -0.50 -5.45
N SER A 107 -5.25 0.32 -6.49
CA SER A 107 -4.64 0.10 -7.80
C SER A 107 -3.12 0.19 -7.73
N ARG A 108 -2.58 1.19 -7.02
CA ARG A 108 -1.15 1.41 -6.84
C ARG A 108 -0.48 0.26 -6.08
N LEU A 109 -1.07 -0.18 -4.97
CA LEU A 109 -0.57 -1.31 -4.19
C LEU A 109 -0.61 -2.62 -4.99
N PHE A 110 -1.71 -2.87 -5.69
CA PHE A 110 -1.84 -4.06 -6.53
C PHE A 110 -0.82 -4.05 -7.68
N ALA A 111 -0.70 -2.94 -8.41
CA ALA A 111 0.24 -2.83 -9.52
C ALA A 111 1.69 -3.03 -9.08
N PHE A 112 2.06 -2.54 -7.89
CA PHE A 112 3.38 -2.76 -7.34
C PHE A 112 3.62 -4.23 -6.96
N PHE A 113 2.65 -4.87 -6.31
CA PHE A 113 2.71 -6.31 -6.01
C PHE A 113 2.83 -7.16 -7.29
N GLU A 114 1.96 -6.90 -8.28
CA GLU A 114 1.94 -7.60 -9.57
C GLU A 114 3.27 -7.39 -10.30
N GLY A 115 3.77 -6.15 -10.36
CA GLY A 115 5.05 -5.82 -10.96
C GLY A 115 6.20 -6.58 -10.32
N ARG A 116 6.26 -6.62 -8.99
CA ARG A 116 7.29 -7.38 -8.26
C ARG A 116 7.19 -8.89 -8.52
N TYR A 117 5.97 -9.43 -8.51
CA TYR A 117 5.74 -10.86 -8.75
C TYR A 117 6.11 -11.27 -10.19
N ALA A 118 5.74 -10.44 -11.17
CA ALA A 118 6.09 -10.61 -12.58
C ALA A 118 7.60 -10.44 -12.82
N GLU A 119 8.26 -9.50 -12.15
CA GLU A 119 9.71 -9.36 -12.20
C GLU A 119 10.38 -10.66 -11.75
N ARG A 120 9.85 -11.29 -10.70
CA ARG A 120 10.46 -12.45 -10.05
C ARG A 120 10.24 -13.78 -10.74
N PHE A 121 9.05 -14.01 -11.28
CA PHE A 121 8.64 -15.30 -11.86
C PHE A 121 8.25 -15.22 -13.34
N LYS A 122 8.31 -14.03 -13.93
CA LYS A 122 8.00 -13.77 -15.35
C LYS A 122 6.63 -14.35 -15.70
N LYS A 123 6.60 -15.31 -16.63
CA LYS A 123 5.36 -15.97 -17.10
C LYS A 123 4.80 -17.02 -16.13
N LYS A 124 5.49 -17.32 -15.02
CA LYS A 124 5.05 -18.33 -14.03
C LYS A 124 4.16 -17.75 -12.94
N ILE A 125 3.74 -16.49 -13.03
CA ILE A 125 2.78 -15.89 -12.10
C ILE A 125 1.45 -16.64 -12.14
N LYS A 126 0.86 -16.88 -10.97
CA LYS A 126 -0.40 -17.61 -10.83
C LYS A 126 -1.55 -16.62 -10.68
N PRO A 127 -2.61 -16.72 -11.50
CA PRO A 127 -3.79 -15.87 -11.38
C PRO A 127 -4.40 -15.87 -9.98
N ASP A 128 -4.48 -17.03 -9.33
CA ASP A 128 -5.06 -17.15 -7.98
C ASP A 128 -4.29 -16.35 -6.92
N CYS A 129 -2.97 -16.22 -7.07
CA CYS A 129 -2.16 -15.40 -6.15
C CYS A 129 -2.43 -13.91 -6.35
N LEU A 130 -2.55 -13.46 -7.61
CA LEU A 130 -2.93 -12.08 -7.92
C LEU A 130 -4.33 -11.76 -7.40
N GLU A 131 -5.29 -12.65 -7.64
CA GLU A 131 -6.65 -12.46 -7.15
C GLU A 131 -6.75 -12.48 -5.63
N SER A 132 -5.92 -13.30 -4.95
CA SER A 132 -5.81 -13.24 -3.49
C SER A 132 -5.32 -11.87 -3.01
N ALA A 133 -4.25 -11.33 -3.60
CA ALA A 133 -3.74 -10.01 -3.24
C ALA A 133 -4.76 -8.89 -3.53
N ARG A 134 -5.42 -8.94 -4.70
CA ARG A 134 -6.47 -7.99 -5.08
C ARG A 134 -7.65 -8.03 -4.10
N TYR A 135 -8.10 -9.24 -3.76
CA TYR A 135 -9.20 -9.45 -2.82
C TYR A 135 -8.89 -8.85 -1.44
N VAL A 136 -7.69 -9.14 -0.92
CA VAL A 136 -7.23 -8.65 0.38
C VAL A 136 -7.12 -7.13 0.38
N LEU A 137 -6.51 -6.51 -0.63
CA LEU A 137 -6.43 -5.05 -0.73
C LEU A 137 -7.81 -4.39 -0.75
N ARG A 138 -8.78 -4.97 -1.46
CA ARG A 138 -10.16 -4.47 -1.47
C ARG A 138 -10.81 -4.52 -0.08
N LYS A 139 -10.48 -5.54 0.72
CA LYS A 139 -11.03 -5.70 2.08
C LYS A 139 -10.32 -4.83 3.11
N ASN A 140 -9.02 -4.66 2.99
CA ASN A 140 -8.23 -3.95 3.98
C ASN A 140 -8.12 -2.45 3.72
N ILE A 141 -8.27 -2.00 2.47
CA ILE A 141 -8.34 -0.57 2.12
C ILE A 141 -9.81 -0.20 1.98
N ILE A 142 -10.34 0.50 2.97
CA ILE A 142 -11.76 0.76 3.17
C ILE A 142 -12.08 2.20 2.79
N TRP A 143 -13.20 2.38 2.07
CA TRP A 143 -13.82 3.69 1.92
C TRP A 143 -14.66 3.99 3.16
N GLY A 144 -14.20 4.93 3.97
CA GLY A 144 -14.81 5.23 5.25
C GLY A 144 -14.22 6.47 5.90
N ASP A 145 -14.83 6.86 7.00
CA ASP A 145 -14.42 7.99 7.80
C ASP A 145 -13.87 7.47 9.14
N ALA A 146 -12.55 7.58 9.31
CA ALA A 146 -11.86 7.13 10.51
C ALA A 146 -12.21 7.97 11.75
N LEU A 147 -12.75 9.19 11.59
CA LEU A 147 -13.20 10.00 12.73
C LEU A 147 -14.54 9.50 13.27
N THR A 148 -15.43 9.01 12.40
CA THR A 148 -16.74 8.49 12.79
C THR A 148 -16.78 6.97 12.93
N LEU A 149 -15.72 6.27 12.51
CA LEU A 149 -15.61 4.81 12.48
C LEU A 149 -16.69 4.14 11.61
N LYS A 150 -17.19 4.86 10.61
CA LYS A 150 -18.23 4.39 9.70
C LYS A 150 -17.67 4.16 8.30
N THR A 151 -18.13 3.10 7.66
CA THR A 151 -17.96 2.96 6.20
C THR A 151 -18.87 3.96 5.49
N ALA A 152 -18.54 4.27 4.23
CA ALA A 152 -19.33 5.21 3.45
C ALA A 152 -20.78 4.76 3.17
N ASP A 153 -21.09 3.45 3.31
CA ASP A 153 -22.46 2.94 3.25
C ASP A 153 -23.20 2.98 4.61
N GLY A 154 -22.60 3.62 5.63
CA GLY A 154 -23.22 3.87 6.93
C GLY A 154 -23.40 2.61 7.78
N LYS A 155 -22.70 1.52 7.46
CA LYS A 155 -22.73 0.29 8.24
C LYS A 155 -21.57 0.25 9.21
N ASP A 156 -21.86 -0.18 10.43
CA ASP A 156 -20.82 -0.56 11.39
C ASP A 156 -20.24 -1.91 10.95
N GLN A 157 -18.90 -2.08 11.04
CA GLN A 157 -18.23 -3.36 10.79
C GLN A 157 -18.15 -4.21 12.06
#